data_AF-A0A7Y3CHU3-F1
#
_entry.id   AF-A0A7Y3CHU3-F1
#
_cell.length_a   1.000
_cell.length_b   1.000
_cell.length_c   1.000
_cell.angle_alpha   90.00
_cell.angle_beta   90.00
_cell.angle_gamma   90.00
#
_symmetry.space_group_name_H-M   'P 1'
#
loop_
_entity.id
_entity.type
_entity.pdbx_description
1 polymer ?
#
loop_
_entity_poly.entity_id
_entity_poly.type
_entity_poly.pdbx_seq_one_letter_code
_entity_poly.pdbx_strand_id
1 'polypeptide(L)'
;MFNWKRHVFLGEIVMIAWLSGLLGGVVMSYVTWKGFLITGIHGKVAMVMLPLILFGLFSGLYLNYRKGKRKLLPIIHGINNLVILILALYQIKSGWWVYNTYVLGN
;
A
#
# COMPACT_ATOMS: atom_id res chain seq x y z
N MET A 1 -5.00 -14.03 23.16
CA MET A 1 -3.95 -14.70 22.34
C MET A 1 -3.99 -14.10 20.94
N PHE A 2 -2.84 -13.83 20.31
CA PHE A 2 -2.81 -13.23 18.97
C PHE A 2 -3.24 -14.22 17.89
N ASN A 3 -4.24 -13.88 17.08
CA ASN A 3 -4.72 -14.76 16.00
C ASN A 3 -3.83 -14.64 14.76
N TRP A 4 -2.73 -15.39 14.77
CA TRP A 4 -1.71 -15.37 13.72
C TRP A 4 -2.27 -15.64 12.32
N LYS A 5 -3.08 -16.70 12.15
CA LYS A 5 -3.61 -17.09 10.83
C LYS A 5 -4.47 -15.99 10.22
N ARG A 6 -5.39 -15.41 11.02
CA ARG A 6 -6.24 -14.32 10.56
C ARG A 6 -5.43 -13.06 10.22
N HIS A 7 -4.44 -12.74 11.04
CA HIS A 7 -3.57 -11.59 10.79
C HIS A 7 -2.81 -11.72 9.45
N VAL A 8 -2.18 -12.87 9.22
CA VAL A 8 -1.44 -13.13 7.97
C VAL A 8 -2.38 -13.06 6.76
N PHE A 9 -3.51 -13.76 6.81
CA PHE A 9 -4.46 -13.80 5.70
C PHE A 9 -5.01 -12.41 5.33
N LEU A 10 -5.46 -11.63 6.32
CA LEU A 10 -5.96 -10.27 6.07
C LEU A 10 -4.84 -9.33 5.63
N GLY A 11 -3.64 -9.47 6.19
CA GLY A 11 -2.48 -8.68 5.78
C GLY A 11 -2.09 -8.91 4.33
N GLU A 12 -2.08 -10.16 3.87
CA GLU A 12 -1.80 -10.52 2.47
C GLU A 12 -2.85 -9.92 1.52
N ILE A 13 -4.14 -10.05 1.86
CA ILE A 13 -5.23 -9.44 1.06
C ILE A 13 -5.02 -7.93 0.93
N VAL A 14 -4.75 -7.23 2.03
CA VAL A 14 -4.55 -5.77 2.03
C VAL A 14 -3.34 -5.38 1.19
N MET A 15 -2.20 -6.07 1.33
CA MET A 15 -1.00 -5.77 0.55
C MET A 15 -1.20 -6.00 -0.95
N ILE A 16 -1.86 -7.10 -1.32
CA ILE A 16 -2.17 -7.40 -2.73
C ILE A 16 -3.17 -6.37 -3.28
N ALA A 17 -4.18 -5.99 -2.51
CA ALA A 17 -5.16 -4.99 -2.91
C ALA A 17 -4.51 -3.61 -3.12
N TRP A 18 -3.63 -3.17 -2.21
CA TRP A 18 -2.90 -1.91 -2.37
C TRP A 18 -1.92 -1.94 -3.54
N LEU A 19 -1.20 -3.04 -3.75
CA LEU A 19 -0.33 -3.18 -4.92
C LEU A 19 -1.13 -3.14 -6.23
N SER A 20 -2.26 -3.85 -6.28
CA SER A 20 -3.15 -3.86 -7.44
C SER A 20 -3.76 -2.47 -7.70
N GLY A 21 -4.18 -1.77 -6.64
CA GLY A 21 -4.70 -0.40 -6.74
C GLY A 21 -3.64 0.58 -7.26
N LEU A 22 -2.39 0.46 -6.81
CA LEU A 22 -1.28 1.26 -7.32
C LEU A 22 -1.03 1.00 -8.82
N LEU A 23 -0.87 -0.27 -9.21
CA LEU A 23 -0.61 -0.65 -10.59
C LEU A 23 -1.77 -0.24 -11.50
N GLY A 24 -3.01 -0.50 -11.06
CA GLY A 24 -4.22 -0.06 -11.74
C GLY A 24 -4.29 1.45 -11.88
N GLY A 25 -4.00 2.22 -10.83
CA GLY A 25 -3.97 3.67 -10.87
C GLY A 25 -2.94 4.23 -11.84
N VAL A 26 -1.73 3.64 -11.89
CA VAL A 26 -0.69 4.01 -12.86
C VAL A 26 -1.14 3.74 -14.30
N VAL A 27 -1.69 2.54 -14.55
CA VAL A 27 -2.20 2.16 -15.88
C VAL A 27 -3.35 3.07 -16.30
N MET A 28 -4.34 3.30 -15.43
CA MET A 28 -5.49 4.15 -15.72
C MET A 28 -5.08 5.60 -15.98
N SER A 29 -4.17 6.15 -15.17
CA SER A 29 -3.64 7.50 -15.39
C SER A 29 -3.02 7.65 -16.78
N TYR A 30 -2.25 6.65 -17.21
CA TYR A 30 -1.62 6.66 -18.52
C TYR A 30 -2.63 6.46 -19.66
N VAL A 31 -3.55 5.50 -19.53
CA VAL A 31 -4.50 5.20 -20.61
C VAL A 31 -5.47 6.36 -20.82
N THR A 32 -6.00 6.93 -19.74
CA THR A 32 -7.04 7.98 -19.77
C THR A 32 -6.46 9.37 -20.02
N TRP A 33 -5.36 9.73 -19.35
CA TRP A 33 -4.82 11.09 -19.36
C TRP A 33 -3.42 11.21 -20.00
N LYS A 34 -2.89 10.11 -20.56
CA LYS A 34 -1.59 10.06 -21.26
C LYS A 34 -0.40 10.54 -20.43
N GLY A 35 -0.49 10.43 -19.10
CA GLY A 35 0.53 10.91 -18.18
C GLY A 35 0.74 10.02 -16.97
N PHE A 36 2.01 9.90 -16.56
CA PHE A 36 2.40 9.28 -15.30
C PHE A 36 2.48 10.33 -14.20
N LEU A 37 2.03 9.98 -12.99
CA LEU A 37 2.11 10.82 -11.79
C LEU A 37 1.46 12.21 -11.93
N ILE A 38 0.57 12.39 -12.91
CA ILE A 38 -0.14 13.66 -13.11
C ILE A 38 -1.11 13.98 -11.97
N THR A 39 -1.51 12.96 -11.21
CA THR A 39 -2.30 13.10 -9.98
C THR A 39 -1.52 13.75 -8.82
N GLY A 40 -0.30 14.24 -9.08
CA GLY A 40 0.48 15.05 -8.16
C GLY A 40 0.86 14.29 -6.90
N ILE A 41 0.47 14.81 -5.74
CA ILE A 41 0.84 14.21 -4.44
C ILE A 41 0.27 12.81 -4.25
N HIS A 42 -0.91 12.51 -4.81
CA HIS A 42 -1.52 11.17 -4.76
C HIS A 42 -0.60 10.13 -5.42
N GLY A 43 -0.18 10.40 -6.66
CA GLY A 43 0.75 9.56 -7.41
C GLY A 43 2.12 9.43 -6.73
N LYS A 44 2.70 10.54 -6.26
CA LYS A 44 4.01 10.52 -5.58
C LYS A 44 3.97 9.68 -4.29
N VAL A 45 2.93 9.83 -3.47
CA VAL A 45 2.78 9.02 -2.24
C VAL A 45 2.55 7.56 -2.59
N ALA A 46 1.82 7.23 -3.68
CA ALA A 46 1.65 5.85 -4.11
C ALA A 46 3.02 5.22 -4.44
N MET A 47 3.89 5.94 -5.14
CA MET A 47 5.26 5.46 -5.42
C MET A 47 6.12 5.29 -4.17
N VAL A 48 5.94 6.13 -3.14
CA VAL A 48 6.59 5.93 -1.83
C VAL A 48 6.03 4.71 -1.11
N MET A 49 4.73 4.44 -1.23
CA MET A 49 4.11 3.24 -0.65
C MET A 49 4.59 1.95 -1.33
N LEU A 50 4.96 1.97 -2.62
CA LEU A 50 5.39 0.77 -3.36
C LEU A 50 6.50 -0.03 -2.65
N PRO A 51 7.69 0.53 -2.34
CA PRO A 51 8.74 -0.23 -1.65
C PRO A 51 8.31 -0.71 -0.26
N LEU A 52 7.46 0.06 0.44
CA LEU A 52 6.95 -0.32 1.75
C LEU A 52 5.97 -1.49 1.66
N ILE A 53 5.06 -1.49 0.67
CA ILE A 53 4.12 -2.59 0.40
C ILE A 53 4.89 -3.86 0.08
N LEU A 54 5.89 -3.77 -0.81
CA LEU A 54 6.74 -4.91 -1.16
C LEU A 54 7.48 -5.43 0.08
N PHE A 55 8.09 -4.55 0.88
CA PHE A 55 8.73 -4.95 2.14
C PHE A 55 7.73 -5.61 3.09
N GLY A 56 6.55 -5.02 3.31
CA GLY A 56 5.52 -5.53 4.20
C GLY A 56 5.03 -6.91 3.79
N LEU A 57 4.75 -7.10 2.50
CA LEU A 57 4.34 -8.38 1.93
C LEU A 57 5.43 -9.44 2.07
N PHE A 58 6.65 -9.19 1.59
CA PHE A 58 7.71 -10.19 1.59
C PHE A 58 8.21 -10.51 3.02
N SER A 59 8.35 -9.51 3.88
CA SER A 59 8.72 -9.75 5.28
C SER A 59 7.62 -10.50 6.04
N GLY A 60 6.34 -10.21 5.76
CA GLY A 60 5.20 -10.94 6.34
C GLY A 60 5.18 -12.41 5.92
N LEU A 61 5.32 -12.68 4.61
CA LEU A 61 5.45 -14.03 4.07
C LEU A 61 6.62 -14.77 4.71
N TYR A 62 7.79 -14.14 4.77
CA TYR A 62 8.98 -14.73 5.39
C TYR A 62 8.76 -15.09 6.87
N LEU A 63 8.15 -14.18 7.64
CA LEU A 63 7.82 -14.42 9.06
C LEU A 63 6.80 -15.56 9.23
N ASN A 64 5.86 -15.72 8.29
CA ASN A 64 4.89 -16.82 8.31
C ASN A 64 5.53 -18.17 7.98
N TYR A 65 6.35 -18.24 6.93
CA TYR A 65 7.00 -19.48 6.49
C TYR A 65 8.11 -19.94 7.44
N ARG A 66 8.95 -19.01 7.91
CA ARG A 66 10.07 -19.34 8.79
C ARG A 66 9.77 -18.87 10.20
N LYS A 67 9.04 -19.68 10.97
CA LYS A 67 8.80 -19.38 12.39
C LYS A 67 10.07 -19.55 13.22
N GLY A 68 10.35 -18.62 14.14
CA GLY A 68 11.54 -18.68 15.00
C GLY A 68 11.64 -17.48 15.94
N LYS A 69 12.54 -17.57 16.93
CA LYS A 69 12.79 -16.47 17.90
C LYS A 69 13.53 -15.33 17.20
N ARG A 70 12.83 -14.24 16.91
CA ARG A 70 13.39 -13.02 16.33
C ARG A 70 12.76 -11.81 17.01
N LYS A 71 13.56 -10.76 17.23
CA LYS A 71 13.05 -9.50 17.78
C LYS A 71 12.99 -8.41 16.73
N LEU A 72 14.05 -8.24 15.95
CA LEU A 72 14.20 -7.08 15.07
C LEU A 72 13.25 -7.11 13.86
N LEU A 73 13.21 -8.20 13.09
CA LEU A 73 12.40 -8.27 11.86
C LEU A 73 10.89 -8.08 12.13
N PRO A 74 10.26 -8.72 13.14
CA PRO A 74 8.86 -8.45 13.47
C PRO A 74 8.58 -6.99 13.84
N ILE A 75 9.50 -6.33 14.55
CA ILE A 75 9.36 -4.91 14.92
C ILE A 75 9.43 -4.03 13.67
N ILE A 76 10.42 -4.22 12.81
CA ILE A 76 10.56 -3.46 11.56
C ILE A 76 9.33 -3.68 10.67
N HIS A 77 8.86 -4.93 10.54
CA HIS A 77 7.63 -5.27 9.81
C HIS A 77 6.41 -4.52 10.36
N GLY A 78 6.24 -4.51 11.69
CA GLY A 78 5.15 -3.79 12.35
C GLY A 78 5.20 -2.28 12.10
N ILE A 79 6.37 -1.66 12.26
CA ILE A 79 6.57 -0.22 12.02
C ILE A 79 6.30 0.13 10.56
N ASN A 80 6.86 -0.64 9.61
CA ASN A 80 6.61 -0.45 8.19
C ASN A 80 5.12 -0.47 7.86
N ASN A 81 4.39 -1.47 8.36
CA ASN A 81 2.96 -1.61 8.07
C ASN A 81 2.12 -0.52 8.74
N LEU A 82 2.54 -0.01 9.90
CA LEU A 82 1.93 1.15 10.52
C LEU A 82 2.12 2.40 9.66
N VAL A 83 3.32 2.63 9.11
CA VAL A 83 3.59 3.74 8.20
C VAL A 83 2.72 3.63 6.94
N ILE A 84 2.64 2.46 6.31
CA ILE A 84 1.78 2.27 5.13
C ILE A 84 0.32 2.54 5.47
N LEU A 85 -0.17 2.10 6.63
CA LEU A 85 -1.54 2.35 7.05
C LEU A 85 -1.83 3.86 7.15
N ILE A 86 -0.91 4.64 7.73
CA ILE A 86 -1.04 6.11 7.81
C ILE A 86 -1.07 6.71 6.39
N LEU A 87 -0.17 6.28 5.51
CA LEU A 87 -0.14 6.73 4.12
C LEU A 87 -1.41 6.34 3.36
N ALA A 88 -1.97 5.15 3.60
CA ALA A 88 -3.21 4.69 2.98
C ALA A 88 -4.41 5.55 3.42
N LEU A 89 -4.47 5.95 4.69
CA LEU A 89 -5.49 6.90 5.17
C LEU A 89 -5.33 8.27 4.51
N TYR A 90 -4.09 8.74 4.34
CA TYR A 90 -3.81 9.96 3.57
C TYR A 90 -4.24 9.84 2.10
N GLN A 91 -4.07 8.66 1.50
CA GLN A 91 -4.47 8.39 0.11
C GLN A 91 -5.98 8.51 -0.12
N ILE A 92 -6.82 8.28 0.90
CA ILE A 92 -8.27 8.51 0.79
C ILE A 92 -8.54 10.00 0.52
N LYS A 93 -7.90 10.90 1.28
CA LYS A 93 -8.05 12.35 1.12
C LYS A 93 -7.50 12.83 -0.23
N SER A 94 -6.30 12.40 -0.61
CA SER A 94 -5.68 12.82 -1.87
C SER A 94 -6.40 12.21 -3.08
N GLY A 95 -6.89 10.98 -2.98
CA GLY A 95 -7.69 10.30 -4.01
C GLY A 95 -9.05 10.97 -4.21
N TRP A 96 -9.69 11.44 -3.13
CA TRP A 96 -10.89 12.26 -3.25
C TRP A 96 -10.63 13.54 -4.04
N TRP A 97 -9.52 14.23 -3.76
CA TRP A 97 -9.13 15.41 -4.54
C TRP A 97 -8.90 15.07 -6.02
N VAL A 98 -8.18 13.98 -6.34
CA VAL A 98 -8.00 13.50 -7.73
C VAL A 98 -9.34 13.25 -8.41
N TYR A 99 -10.27 12.59 -7.71
CA TYR A 99 -11.60 12.31 -8.26
C TYR A 99 -12.38 13.58 -8.59
N ASN A 100 -12.39 14.58 -7.69
CA ASN A 100 -13.07 15.85 -7.95
C ASN A 100 -12.42 16.59 -9.13
N THR A 101 -11.09 16.71 -9.14
CA THR A 101 -10.38 17.47 -10.18
C THR A 101 -10.42 16.81 -11.56
N TYR A 102 -10.24 15.48 -11.64
CA TYR A 102 -10.04 14.80 -12.91
C TYR A 102 -11.27 14.03 -13.42
N VAL A 103 -12.26 13.76 -12.56
CA VAL A 103 -13.47 13.02 -12.95
C VAL A 103 -14.70 13.91 -12.90
N LEU A 104 -14.91 14.63 -11.80
CA LEU A 104 -16.09 15.51 -11.66
C LEU A 104 -15.87 16.91 -12.25
N GLY A 105 -14.64 17.37 -12.33
CA GLY A 105 -14.28 18.70 -12.84
C GLY A 105 -14.67 19.85 -11.92
N ASN A 106 -14.74 19.64 -10.60
CA ASN A 106 -15.14 20.63 -9.60
C ASN A 106 -14.19 20.75 -8.41
#